data_AF-A0A8J8DQL3-F1
#
_entry.id   AF-A0A8J8DQL3-F1
#
_cell.length_a   1.000
_cell.length_b   1.000
_cell.length_c   1.000
_cell.angle_alpha   90.00
_cell.angle_beta   90.00
_cell.angle_gamma   90.00
#
_symmetry.space_group_name_H-M   'P 1'
#
loop_
_entity.id
_entity.type
_entity.pdbx_description
1 polymer ?
#
loop_
_entity_poly.entity_id
_entity_poly.type
_entity_poly.pdbx_seq_one_letter_code
_entity_poly.pdbx_strand_id
1 'polypeptide(L)' 'MKAILLIWNVKTTVLEKLPFEGSLAYGEYDFIASLEFHSVAELENLKKSLYKLIGIGNFVIYVVRYSKIQPK' A
#
# COMPACT_ATOMS: atom_id res chain seq x y z
N MET A 1 -4.39 -12.62 -0.48
CA MET A 1 -5.10 -11.46 -1.07
C MET A 1 -4.04 -10.47 -1.51
N LYS A 2 -4.05 -9.97 -2.74
CA LYS A 2 -3.08 -8.95 -3.16
C LYS A 2 -3.69 -7.57 -3.06
N ALA A 3 -2.88 -6.56 -2.80
CA ALA A 3 -3.29 -5.17 -2.83
C ALA A 3 -2.15 -4.28 -3.34
N ILE A 4 -2.52 -3.12 -3.86
CA ILE A 4 -1.60 -2.06 -4.19
C ILE A 4 -1.77 -0.94 -3.16
N LEU A 5 -0.67 -0.55 -2.53
CA LEU A 5 -0.58 0.62 -1.67
C LEU A 5 0.00 1.77 -2.49
N LEU A 6 -0.67 2.91 -2.48
CA LEU A 6 -0.16 4.18 -3.01
C LEU A 6 -0.04 5.18 -1.86
N ILE A 7 1.05 5.94 -1.84
CA ILE A 7 1.35 6.97 -0.84
C ILE A 7 1.70 8.27 -1.58
N TRP A 8 1.23 9.40 -1.07
CA TRP A 8 1.53 10.74 -1.57
C TRP A 8 1.70 11.75 -0.44
N ASN A 9 2.41 12.84 -0.74
CA ASN A 9 2.75 13.90 0.19
C ASN A 9 3.53 13.42 1.44
N VAL A 10 4.42 12.43 1.26
CA VAL A 10 5.21 11.83 2.36
C VAL A 10 6.70 11.95 2.09
N LYS A 11 7.45 12.41 3.09
CA LYS A 11 8.92 12.52 3.01
C LYS A 11 9.56 11.13 2.90
N THR A 12 10.63 11.02 2.11
CA THR A 12 11.40 9.79 1.92
C THR A 12 11.85 9.15 3.23
N THR A 13 12.21 9.95 4.25
CA THR A 13 12.62 9.44 5.57
C THR A 13 11.52 8.71 6.34
N VAL A 14 10.25 8.92 5.99
CA VAL A 14 9.12 8.15 6.50
C VAL A 14 8.92 6.88 5.67
N LEU A 15 9.09 6.96 4.35
CA LEU A 15 9.00 5.82 3.44
C LEU A 15 10.05 4.74 3.76
N GLU A 16 11.26 5.14 4.13
CA GLU A 16 12.35 4.23 4.55
C GLU A 16 12.03 3.43 5.83
N LYS A 17 11.03 3.86 6.61
CA LYS A 17 10.59 3.17 7.84
C LYS A 17 9.49 2.15 7.58
N LEU A 18 9.02 2.02 6.35
CA LEU A 18 7.96 1.09 6.01
C LEU A 18 8.47 -0.35 6.10
N PRO A 19 7.70 -1.27 6.72
CA PRO A 19 8.13 -2.65 6.91
C PRO A 19 7.97 -3.52 5.66
N PHE A 20 7.93 -2.91 4.47
CA PHE A 20 7.70 -3.59 3.19
C PHE A 20 8.44 -2.87 2.07
N GLU A 21 8.83 -3.64 1.06
CA GLU A 21 9.49 -3.12 -0.13
C GLU A 21 8.48 -2.51 -1.09
N GLY A 22 8.92 -1.49 -1.82
CA GLY A 22 8.15 -0.84 -2.87
C GLY A 22 9.06 0.01 -3.74
N SER A 23 8.45 0.71 -4.67
CA SER A 23 9.16 1.58 -5.59
C SER A 23 8.79 3.03 -5.31
N LEU A 24 9.78 3.91 -5.34
CA LEU A 24 9.51 5.35 -5.46
C LEU A 24 8.78 5.57 -6.78
N ALA A 25 7.66 6.27 -6.71
CA ALA A 25 6.96 6.71 -7.90
C ALA A 25 7.37 8.16 -8.16
N TYR A 26 7.66 8.50 -9.42
CA TYR A 26 7.89 9.88 -9.83
C TYR A 26 6.63 10.36 -10.54
N GLY A 27 5.91 11.32 -9.95
CA GLY A 27 4.63 11.83 -10.47
C GLY A 27 3.65 12.20 -9.36
N GLU A 28 2.40 11.75 -9.48
CA GLU A 28 1.32 12.02 -8.49
C GLU A 28 1.47 11.29 -7.15
N TYR A 29 2.31 10.25 -7.11
CA TYR A 29 2.56 9.44 -5.92
C TYR A 29 4.04 9.47 -5.59
N ASP A 30 4.38 9.46 -4.30
CA ASP A 30 5.77 9.37 -3.84
C ASP A 30 6.23 7.91 -3.77
N PHE A 31 5.29 6.98 -3.55
CA PHE A 31 5.62 5.57 -3.34
C PHE A 31 4.47 4.63 -3.71
N ILE A 32 4.84 3.48 -4.28
CA ILE A 32 3.93 2.39 -4.61
C ILE A 32 4.50 1.06 -4.09
N ALA A 33 3.66 0.25 -3.45
CA ALA A 33 4.02 -1.11 -3.04
C ALA A 33 2.92 -2.12 -3.38
N SER A 34 3.34 -3.32 -3.79
CA SER A 34 2.46 -4.47 -3.89
C SER A 34 2.53 -5.25 -2.58
N LEU A 35 1.38 -5.44 -1.95
CA LEU A 35 1.25 -6.11 -0.66
C LEU A 35 0.44 -7.38 -0.82
N GLU A 36 0.86 -8.44 -0.13
CA GLU A 36 0.10 -9.68 -0.02
C GLU A 36 -0.33 -9.88 1.43
N PHE A 37 -1.62 -10.12 1.62
CA PHE A 37 -2.26 -10.32 2.92
C PHE A 37 -2.88 -11.71 2.98
N HIS A 38 -2.77 -12.38 4.12
CA HIS A 38 -3.41 -13.66 4.38
C HIS A 38 -4.82 -13.50 4.97
N SER A 39 -5.12 -12.33 5.55
CA SER A 39 -6.42 -12.04 6.15
C SER A 39 -6.84 -10.58 6.07
N VAL A 40 -8.14 -10.31 6.24
CA VAL A 40 -8.66 -8.95 6.39
C VAL A 40 -8.12 -8.27 7.65
N ALA A 41 -7.85 -9.04 8.71
CA ALA A 41 -7.30 -8.53 9.96
C ALA A 41 -5.87 -7.94 9.77
N GLU A 42 -5.03 -8.58 8.95
CA GLU A 42 -3.71 -8.03 8.62
C GLU A 42 -3.81 -6.70 7.87
N LEU A 43 -4.74 -6.60 6.91
CA LEU A 43 -4.98 -5.37 6.17
C LEU A 43 -5.40 -4.23 7.10
N GLU A 44 -6.32 -4.49 8.03
CA GLU A 44 -6.80 -3.50 9.00
C GLU A 44 -5.69 -3.08 9.98
N ASN A 45 -4.85 -4.01 10.42
CA ASN A 45 -3.69 -3.70 11.25
C ASN A 45 -2.66 -2.84 10.50
N LEU A 46 -2.40 -3.16 9.23
CA LEU A 46 -1.51 -2.34 8.40
C LEU A 46 -2.06 -0.92 8.24
N LYS A 47 -3.36 -0.76 7.92
CA LYS A 47 -3.99 0.56 7.82
C LYS A 47 -3.80 1.37 9.10
N LYS A 48 -4.01 0.76 10.27
CA LYS A 48 -3.79 1.43 11.57
C LYS A 48 -2.34 1.88 11.75
N SER A 49 -1.37 1.06 11.36
CA SER A 49 0.04 1.44 11.40
C SER A 49 0.36 2.57 10.43
N LEU A 50 -0.16 2.53 9.21
CA LEU A 50 0.02 3.58 8.20
C LEU A 50 -0.62 4.90 8.65
N TYR A 51 -1.81 4.87 9.26
CA TYR A 51 -2.41 6.08 9.83
C TYR A 51 -1.54 6.74 10.90
N LYS A 52 -0.81 5.96 11.70
CA LYS A 52 0.12 6.49 12.71
C LYS A 52 1.42 7.02 12.10
N LEU A 53 1.92 6.39 11.03
CA LEU A 53 3.21 6.73 10.41
C LEU A 53 3.10 7.86 9.38
N ILE A 54 2.08 7.82 8.54
CA ILE A 54 1.91 8.66 7.35
C ILE A 54 0.81 9.72 7.54
N GLY A 55 -0.13 9.46 8.45
CA GLY A 55 -1.31 10.31 8.67
C GLY A 55 -2.50 9.92 7.79
N ILE A 56 -3.66 10.49 8.12
CA ILE A 56 -4.92 10.27 7.40
C ILE A 56 -4.90 11.06 6.08
N GLY A 57 -5.28 10.43 4.97
CA GLY A 57 -5.45 11.11 3.68
C GLY A 57 -4.20 11.19 2.79
N ASN A 58 -3.10 10.54 3.18
CA ASN A 58 -1.83 10.51 2.45
C ASN A 58 -1.52 9.13 1.84
N PHE A 59 -2.46 8.18 1.92
CA PHE A 59 -2.32 6.86 1.32
C PHE A 59 -3.67 6.24 0.96
N VAL A 60 -3.65 5.27 0.04
CA VAL A 60 -4.79 4.41 -0.30
C VAL A 60 -4.33 2.97 -0.54
N ILE A 61 -5.15 2.01 -0.16
CA ILE A 61 -4.90 0.58 -0.42
C ILE A 61 -6.01 0.04 -1.32
N TYR A 62 -5.63 -0.40 -2.52
CA TYR A 62 -6.53 -1.06 -3.47
C TYR A 62 -6.36 -2.57 -3.38
N VAL A 63 -7.38 -3.27 -2.89
CA VAL A 63 -7.39 -4.74 -2.87
C VAL A 63 -7.63 -5.26 -4.29
N VAL A 64 -6.64 -5.95 -4.84
CA VAL A 64 -6.72 -6.58 -6.15
C VAL A 64 -7.35 -7.96 -5.99
N ARG A 65 -8.61 -8.08 -6.42
CA ARG A 65 -9.22 -9.39 -6.64
C ARG A 65 -8.83 -9.86 -8.03
N TYR A 66 -8.03 -10.91 -8.11
CA TYR A 66 -7.88 -11.64 -9.37
C TYR A 66 -9.22 -12.32 -9.65
N SER A 67 -10.07 -11.69 -10.46
CA SER A 67 -11.00 -12.49 -11.26
C SER A 67 -10.11 -13.36 -12.14
N LYS A 68 -10.21 -14.68 -11.99
CA LYS A 68 -9.65 -15.60 -12.99
C LYS A 68 -10.26 -15.19 -14.33
N ILE A 69 -9.54 -14.43 -15.13
CA ILE A 69 -9.82 -14.33 -16.55
C ILE A 69 -9.30 -15.66 -17.08
N GLN A 70 -10.18 -16.66 -17.17
CA GLN A 70 -9.88 -17.83 -17.97
C GLN A 70 -9.90 -17.35 -19.42
N PRO A 71 -8.76 -17.35 -20.15
CA PRO A 71 -8.83 -17.22 -21.59
C PRO A 71 -9.64 -18.41 -22.11
N LYS A 72 -10.70 -18.10 -22.86
CA LYS A 72 -11.58 -19.07 -23.51
C LYS A 72 -11.04 -19.41 -24.88
#